data_AF-A0A434AVJ7-F1
#
_entry.id   AF-A0A434AVJ7-F1
#
_cell.length_a   1.000
_cell.length_b   1.000
_cell.length_c   1.000
_cell.angle_alpha   90.00
_cell.angle_beta   90.00
_cell.angle_gamma   90.00
#
_symmetry.space_group_name_H-M   'P 1'
#
loop_
_entity.id
_entity.type
_entity.pdbx_description
1 polymer ?
#
loop_
_entity_poly.entity_id
_entity_poly.type
_entity_poly.pdbx_seq_one_letter_code
_entity_poly.pdbx_strand_id
1 'polypeptide(L)'
;MKIYLVVFLFLFSGLLFSSCDGNAPIDFPTEVIQLSGVSDSVFQILLDDSKLICLDQYLIEEMKEINSIDIEETHIAPIVAALQMVYLDSTIVAANTIKELHIHALCRQQLHQTMVKEDTLQPFFSNWFANGISGNSQLDELIAFYNLDIDSLGNAQYLISTDVGLNHQALAAKIRDFPFVKSANAQACIGDGSQIELIDSSPDQINLVFSYGWGDCPSGCIHRHYWDLSVSGSGIVELIRESGDKLP
;
A
#
# COMPACT_ATOMS: atom_id res chain seq x y z
N MET A 1 -61.86 -59.81 -19.85
CA MET A 1 -62.84 -58.78 -19.44
C MET A 1 -62.19 -57.93 -18.36
N LYS A 2 -62.11 -56.61 -18.57
CA LYS A 2 -61.34 -55.62 -17.78
C LYS A 2 -61.73 -55.65 -16.28
N ILE A 3 -60.77 -55.35 -15.40
CA ILE A 3 -60.86 -54.30 -14.36
C ILE A 3 -59.42 -53.83 -14.09
N TYR A 4 -59.18 -52.54 -14.36
CA TYR A 4 -57.95 -51.81 -14.05
C TYR A 4 -58.12 -51.21 -12.64
N LEU A 5 -57.14 -51.41 -11.76
CA LEU A 5 -57.04 -50.69 -10.50
C LEU A 5 -56.14 -49.47 -10.71
N VAL A 6 -56.73 -48.28 -10.64
CA VAL A 6 -56.06 -46.99 -10.69
C VAL A 6 -55.53 -46.67 -9.29
N VAL A 7 -54.23 -46.48 -9.13
CA VAL A 7 -53.64 -45.87 -7.93
C VAL A 7 -53.10 -44.50 -8.33
N PHE A 8 -53.74 -43.48 -7.75
CA PHE A 8 -53.46 -42.07 -7.92
C PHE A 8 -52.21 -41.72 -7.09
N LEU A 9 -51.07 -41.44 -7.73
CA LEU A 9 -49.90 -40.87 -7.06
C LEU A 9 -49.98 -39.35 -7.17
N PHE A 10 -50.27 -38.67 -6.06
CA PHE A 10 -50.20 -37.21 -5.96
C PHE A 10 -48.72 -36.78 -5.98
N LEU A 11 -48.31 -36.14 -7.08
CA LEU A 11 -47.10 -35.34 -7.19
C LEU A 11 -47.27 -34.07 -6.34
N PHE A 12 -46.69 -34.05 -5.14
CA PHE A 12 -46.45 -32.80 -4.41
C PHE A 12 -45.16 -32.17 -4.93
N SER A 13 -45.32 -31.27 -5.91
CA SER A 13 -44.28 -30.36 -6.38
C SER A 13 -44.01 -29.32 -5.29
N GLY A 14 -43.08 -29.63 -4.39
CA GLY A 14 -42.47 -28.64 -3.50
C GLY A 14 -41.44 -27.82 -4.27
N LEU A 15 -41.90 -26.78 -4.97
CA LEU A 15 -41.06 -25.67 -5.41
C LEU A 15 -40.60 -24.91 -4.17
N LEU A 16 -39.43 -25.26 -3.65
CA LEU A 16 -38.71 -24.44 -2.69
C LEU A 16 -38.13 -23.25 -3.47
N PHE A 17 -38.88 -22.14 -3.51
CA PHE A 17 -38.30 -20.83 -3.76
C PHE A 17 -37.43 -20.48 -2.55
N SER A 18 -36.13 -20.74 -2.65
CA SER A 18 -35.14 -20.06 -1.83
C SER A 18 -35.10 -18.62 -2.33
N SER A 19 -35.75 -17.71 -1.60
CA SER A 19 -35.41 -16.30 -1.68
C SER A 19 -34.00 -16.14 -1.11
N CYS A 20 -33.02 -15.87 -1.95
CA CYS A 20 -31.75 -15.30 -1.52
C CYS A 20 -32.03 -13.86 -1.05
N ASP A 21 -32.56 -13.74 0.17
CA ASP A 21 -32.75 -12.46 0.83
C ASP A 21 -31.67 -12.38 1.92
N GLY A 22 -30.68 -11.53 1.65
CA GLY A 22 -29.49 -11.36 2.49
C GLY A 22 -28.27 -11.04 1.65
N ASN A 23 -28.12 -9.79 1.22
CA ASN A 23 -26.82 -9.23 0.87
C ASN A 23 -25.97 -9.27 2.14
N ALA A 24 -25.24 -10.36 2.37
CA ALA A 24 -24.17 -10.35 3.33
C ALA A 24 -23.14 -9.31 2.84
N PRO A 25 -22.62 -8.44 3.73
CA PRO A 25 -21.51 -7.58 3.36
C PRO A 25 -20.37 -8.45 2.83
N ILE A 26 -19.81 -8.02 1.71
CA ILE A 26 -18.65 -8.69 1.10
C ILE A 26 -17.43 -8.08 1.75
N ASP A 27 -16.64 -8.92 2.43
CA ASP A 27 -15.40 -8.49 3.05
C ASP A 27 -14.31 -8.23 2.01
N PHE A 28 -13.42 -7.29 2.31
CA PHE A 28 -12.19 -7.07 1.56
C PHE A 28 -11.26 -8.29 1.64
N PRO A 29 -10.44 -8.51 0.59
CA PRO A 29 -9.53 -9.63 0.57
C PRO A 29 -8.40 -9.45 1.59
N THR A 30 -7.91 -10.56 2.13
CA THR A 30 -6.73 -10.62 3.01
C THR A 30 -5.44 -10.97 2.28
N GLU A 31 -5.54 -11.23 0.97
CA GLU A 31 -4.42 -11.51 0.08
C GLU A 31 -4.35 -10.43 -1.00
N VAL A 32 -3.14 -10.09 -1.43
CA VAL A 32 -2.91 -9.06 -2.44
C VAL A 32 -3.31 -9.61 -3.82
N ILE A 33 -4.36 -9.03 -4.41
CA ILE A 33 -4.92 -9.45 -5.70
C ILE A 33 -4.87 -8.28 -6.68
N GLN A 34 -4.28 -8.51 -7.85
CA GLN A 34 -4.32 -7.58 -8.99
C GLN A 34 -5.60 -7.80 -9.79
N LEU A 35 -6.42 -6.76 -9.95
CA LEU A 35 -7.62 -6.81 -10.77
C LEU A 35 -7.29 -6.76 -12.26
N SER A 36 -8.00 -7.54 -13.08
CA SER A 36 -7.74 -7.69 -14.52
C SER A 36 -7.79 -6.40 -15.36
N GLY A 37 -8.33 -5.31 -14.81
CA GLY A 37 -8.36 -3.97 -15.43
C GLY A 37 -7.17 -3.07 -15.07
N VAL A 38 -6.27 -3.53 -14.20
CA VAL A 38 -5.13 -2.76 -13.69
C VAL A 38 -3.84 -3.34 -14.28
N SER A 39 -3.11 -2.55 -15.07
CA SER A 39 -1.80 -2.95 -15.61
C SER A 39 -0.76 -3.08 -14.49
N ASP A 40 0.27 -3.92 -14.69
CA ASP A 40 1.33 -4.18 -13.71
C ASP A 40 1.97 -2.90 -13.16
N SER A 41 2.26 -1.92 -14.02
CA SER A 41 2.88 -0.66 -13.59
C SER A 41 1.96 0.16 -12.68
N VAL A 42 0.66 0.18 -12.96
CA VAL A 42 -0.34 0.87 -12.12
C VAL A 42 -0.52 0.10 -10.82
N PHE A 43 -0.61 -1.23 -10.89
CA PHE A 43 -0.74 -2.06 -9.71
C PHE A 43 0.41 -1.85 -8.74
N GLN A 44 1.66 -1.80 -9.22
CA GLN A 44 2.82 -1.53 -8.37
C GLN A 44 2.78 -0.14 -7.72
N ILE A 45 2.28 0.87 -8.44
CA ILE A 45 2.08 2.21 -7.84
C ILE A 45 1.05 2.14 -6.71
N LEU A 46 -0.11 1.52 -6.94
CA LEU A 46 -1.16 1.41 -5.92
C LEU A 46 -0.73 0.52 -4.74
N LEU A 47 0.12 -0.48 -4.99
CA LEU A 47 0.70 -1.33 -3.96
C LEU A 47 1.66 -0.53 -3.06
N ASP A 48 2.52 0.31 -3.64
CA ASP A 48 3.38 1.22 -2.88
C ASP A 48 2.56 2.26 -2.12
N ASP A 49 1.51 2.82 -2.73
CA ASP A 49 0.59 3.73 -2.04
C ASP A 49 -0.03 3.05 -0.80
N SER A 50 -0.50 1.80 -0.95
CA SER A 50 -1.09 1.03 0.13
C SER A 50 -0.11 0.72 1.25
N LYS A 51 1.15 0.42 0.90
CA LYS A 51 2.22 0.19 1.86
C LYS A 51 2.56 1.43 2.67
N LEU A 52 2.64 2.60 2.04
CA LEU A 52 2.87 3.88 2.74
C LEU A 52 1.73 4.19 3.71
N ILE A 53 0.48 4.06 3.25
CA ILE A 53 -0.71 4.26 4.08
C ILE A 53 -0.69 3.30 5.30
N CYS A 54 -0.28 2.05 5.08
CA CYS A 54 -0.16 1.06 6.15
C CYS A 54 0.94 1.42 7.16
N LEU A 55 2.09 1.92 6.70
CA LEU A 55 3.16 2.41 7.59
C LEU A 55 2.72 3.62 8.41
N ASP A 56 1.97 4.55 7.82
CA ASP A 56 1.41 5.70 8.52
C ASP A 56 0.44 5.22 9.62
N GLN A 57 -0.42 4.25 9.32
CA GLN A 57 -1.30 3.64 10.31
C GLN A 57 -0.52 2.98 11.45
N TYR A 58 0.51 2.20 11.13
CA TYR A 58 1.37 1.57 12.15
C TYR A 58 2.00 2.60 13.08
N LEU A 59 2.41 3.75 12.55
CA LEU A 59 2.99 4.83 13.32
C LEU A 59 1.95 5.53 14.21
N ILE A 60 0.78 5.86 13.65
CA ILE A 60 -0.30 6.58 14.35
C ILE A 60 -0.89 5.72 15.47
N GLU A 61 -1.10 4.44 15.22
CA GLU A 61 -1.69 3.50 16.18
C GLU A 61 -0.64 2.81 17.08
N GLU A 62 0.63 3.20 16.96
CA GLU A 62 1.76 2.62 17.73
C GLU A 62 1.85 1.09 17.63
N MET A 63 1.57 0.55 16.43
CA MET A 63 1.59 -0.88 16.17
C MET A 63 3.02 -1.43 16.23
N LYS A 64 3.19 -2.66 16.74
CA LYS A 64 4.51 -3.31 16.84
C LYS A 64 5.14 -3.59 15.47
N GLU A 65 4.29 -3.77 14.46
CA GLU A 65 4.60 -4.07 13.07
C GLU A 65 5.46 -2.97 12.41
N ILE A 66 5.46 -1.74 12.96
CA ILE A 66 6.38 -0.66 12.55
C ILE A 66 7.87 -1.03 12.67
N ASN A 67 8.19 -2.07 13.46
CA ASN A 67 9.55 -2.59 13.64
C ASN A 67 9.88 -3.79 12.71
N SER A 68 8.92 -4.25 11.91
CA SER A 68 9.14 -5.27 10.88
C SER A 68 9.62 -4.62 9.59
N ILE A 69 10.60 -5.22 8.91
CA ILE A 69 11.05 -4.78 7.57
C ILE A 69 9.98 -5.09 6.54
N ASP A 70 9.37 -6.27 6.65
CA ASP A 70 8.25 -6.69 5.82
C ASP A 70 6.97 -6.05 6.36
N ILE A 71 6.14 -5.54 5.43
CA ILE A 71 4.83 -4.99 5.74
C ILE A 71 3.81 -6.12 5.55
N GLU A 72 3.05 -6.42 6.60
CA GLU A 72 2.11 -7.54 6.63
C GLU A 72 1.08 -7.48 5.50
N GLU A 73 1.03 -8.53 4.68
CA GLU A 73 0.17 -8.59 3.50
C GLU A 73 -1.31 -8.42 3.85
N THR A 74 -1.74 -9.00 4.98
CA THR A 74 -3.12 -8.92 5.46
C THR A 74 -3.58 -7.50 5.79
N HIS A 75 -2.65 -6.57 6.02
CA HIS A 75 -2.96 -5.15 6.25
C HIS A 75 -2.93 -4.34 4.94
N ILE A 76 -2.12 -4.75 3.96
CA ILE A 76 -2.00 -4.08 2.66
C ILE A 76 -3.14 -4.47 1.72
N ALA A 77 -3.48 -5.76 1.67
CA ALA A 77 -4.47 -6.35 0.78
C ALA A 77 -5.81 -5.60 0.71
N PRO A 78 -6.46 -5.25 1.84
CA PRO A 78 -7.70 -4.48 1.81
C PRO A 78 -7.52 -3.08 1.20
N ILE A 79 -6.42 -2.40 1.53
CA ILE A 79 -6.14 -1.05 1.05
C ILE A 79 -5.88 -1.05 -0.47
N VAL A 80 -5.04 -1.97 -0.98
CA VAL A 80 -4.75 -2.03 -2.42
C VAL A 80 -5.98 -2.46 -3.22
N ALA A 81 -6.85 -3.29 -2.64
CA ALA A 81 -8.14 -3.61 -3.27
C ALA A 81 -9.02 -2.36 -3.41
N ALA A 82 -9.16 -1.56 -2.33
CA ALA A 82 -9.93 -0.32 -2.37
C ALA A 82 -9.34 0.70 -3.37
N LEU A 83 -8.02 0.89 -3.39
CA LEU A 83 -7.38 1.80 -4.35
C LEU A 83 -7.57 1.37 -5.80
N GLN A 84 -7.53 0.06 -6.10
CA GLN A 84 -7.84 -0.45 -7.43
C GLN A 84 -9.30 -0.22 -7.81
N MET A 85 -10.24 -0.37 -6.87
CA MET A 85 -11.66 -0.07 -7.10
C MET A 85 -11.87 1.40 -7.44
N VAL A 86 -11.26 2.33 -6.69
CA VAL A 86 -11.27 3.77 -7.01
C VAL A 86 -10.66 4.03 -8.39
N TYR A 87 -9.52 3.43 -8.71
CA TYR A 87 -8.84 3.62 -10.00
C TYR A 87 -9.66 3.15 -11.22
N LEU A 88 -10.45 2.09 -11.04
CA LEU A 88 -11.29 1.49 -12.06
C LEU A 88 -12.68 2.14 -12.17
N ASP A 89 -13.13 2.84 -11.13
CA ASP A 89 -14.43 3.48 -11.13
C ASP A 89 -14.45 4.67 -12.12
N SER A 90 -15.13 4.46 -13.24
CA SER A 90 -15.37 5.50 -14.24
C SER A 90 -16.69 6.25 -14.07
N THR A 91 -17.52 5.84 -13.12
CA THR A 91 -18.90 6.30 -12.95
C THR A 91 -18.99 7.53 -12.06
N ILE A 92 -18.09 7.66 -11.08
CA ILE A 92 -18.00 8.86 -10.24
C ILE A 92 -16.98 9.85 -10.81
N VAL A 93 -17.36 11.13 -10.88
CA VAL A 93 -16.48 12.18 -11.40
C VAL A 93 -15.21 12.32 -10.56
N ALA A 94 -15.32 12.20 -9.23
CA ALA A 94 -14.19 12.30 -8.32
C ALA A 94 -13.08 11.27 -8.62
N ALA A 95 -13.43 10.00 -8.85
CA ALA A 95 -12.44 8.95 -9.17
C ALA A 95 -11.68 9.25 -10.47
N ASN A 96 -12.39 9.70 -11.51
CA ASN A 96 -11.76 10.12 -12.76
C ASN A 96 -10.79 11.29 -12.54
N THR A 97 -11.21 12.31 -11.77
CA THR A 97 -10.36 13.47 -11.43
C THR A 97 -9.12 13.06 -10.64
N ILE A 98 -9.28 12.22 -9.60
CA ILE A 98 -8.18 11.70 -8.77
C ILE A 98 -7.14 10.98 -9.65
N LYS A 99 -7.62 10.16 -10.58
CA LYS A 99 -6.79 9.43 -11.54
C LYS A 99 -6.05 10.35 -12.52
N GLU A 100 -6.73 11.35 -13.07
CA GLU A 100 -6.15 12.33 -14.00
C GLU A 100 -5.10 13.21 -13.34
N LEU A 101 -5.28 13.53 -12.06
CA LEU A 101 -4.34 14.33 -11.26
C LEU A 101 -3.15 13.53 -10.73
N HIS A 102 -3.12 12.21 -10.94
CA HIS A 102 -2.07 11.32 -10.45
C HIS A 102 -1.81 11.48 -8.94
N ILE A 103 -2.88 11.48 -8.15
CA ILE A 103 -2.79 11.53 -6.69
C ILE A 103 -2.27 10.19 -6.15
N HIS A 104 -1.18 10.26 -5.40
CA HIS A 104 -0.49 9.12 -4.81
C HIS A 104 -0.18 9.41 -3.33
N ALA A 105 0.16 8.38 -2.56
CA ALA A 105 0.66 8.58 -1.21
C ALA A 105 2.01 9.32 -1.27
N LEU A 106 2.21 10.23 -0.32
CA LEU A 106 3.41 11.05 -0.27
C LEU A 106 4.61 10.17 0.14
N CYS A 107 5.83 10.63 -0.15
CA CYS A 107 7.04 10.07 0.42
C CYS A 107 7.46 8.66 -0.06
N ARG A 108 7.10 8.25 -1.29
CA ARG A 108 7.43 6.92 -1.84
C ARG A 108 8.87 6.43 -1.61
N GLN A 109 9.87 7.31 -1.58
CA GLN A 109 11.24 6.91 -1.31
C GLN A 109 11.47 6.27 0.07
N GLN A 110 10.57 6.48 1.03
CA GLN A 110 10.57 5.79 2.33
C GLN A 110 10.31 4.28 2.21
N LEU A 111 9.76 3.81 1.09
CA LEU A 111 9.61 2.37 0.83
C LEU A 111 10.80 1.73 0.13
N HIS A 112 11.73 2.53 -0.40
CA HIS A 112 12.76 2.01 -1.30
C HIS A 112 14.16 2.43 -0.93
N GLN A 113 14.36 3.33 0.03
CA GLN A 113 15.67 3.93 0.26
C GLN A 113 16.03 4.11 1.74
N THR A 114 17.24 3.67 2.08
CA THR A 114 17.91 3.93 3.36
C THR A 114 19.24 4.61 3.11
N MET A 115 19.49 5.72 3.78
CA MET A 115 20.80 6.37 3.80
C MET A 115 21.61 5.84 4.98
N VAL A 116 22.84 5.39 4.70
CA VAL A 116 23.76 4.85 5.70
C VAL A 116 25.08 5.60 5.66
N LYS A 117 25.65 5.83 6.85
CA LYS A 117 27.01 6.31 7.02
C LYS A 117 27.84 5.26 7.73
N GLU A 118 28.90 4.82 7.06
CA GLU A 118 29.83 3.83 7.56
C GLU A 118 30.87 4.46 8.50
N ASP A 119 31.32 3.68 9.49
CA ASP A 119 32.57 3.98 10.17
C ASP A 119 33.77 3.64 9.29
N THR A 120 34.51 4.67 8.88
CA THR A 120 35.67 4.61 7.98
C THR A 120 36.81 3.69 8.43
N LEU A 121 36.77 3.17 9.66
CA LEU A 121 37.73 2.19 10.17
C LEU A 121 37.43 0.76 9.72
N GLN A 122 36.25 0.50 9.16
CA GLN A 122 35.79 -0.80 8.69
C GLN A 122 35.30 -0.66 7.24
N PRO A 123 35.69 -1.54 6.31
CA PRO A 123 35.38 -1.36 4.89
C PRO A 123 34.18 -2.16 4.38
N PHE A 124 33.17 -2.46 5.20
CA PHE A 124 32.08 -3.37 4.81
C PHE A 124 31.16 -2.81 3.70
N PHE A 125 30.73 -1.55 3.80
CA PHE A 125 29.90 -0.91 2.77
C PHE A 125 30.72 -0.54 1.54
N SER A 126 31.97 -0.12 1.72
CA SER A 126 32.87 0.09 0.57
C SER A 126 33.17 -1.20 -0.19
N ASN A 127 33.31 -2.34 0.51
CA ASN A 127 33.43 -3.65 -0.10
C ASN A 127 32.15 -4.05 -0.84
N TRP A 128 30.99 -3.84 -0.22
CA TRP A 128 29.69 -4.12 -0.87
C TRP A 128 29.54 -3.31 -2.16
N PHE A 129 29.78 -2.01 -2.11
CA PHE A 129 29.73 -1.14 -3.28
C PHE A 129 30.70 -1.58 -4.39
N ALA A 130 31.92 -1.99 -4.04
CA ALA A 130 32.92 -2.38 -5.04
C ALA A 130 32.73 -3.78 -5.61
N ASN A 131 32.21 -4.73 -4.83
CA ASN A 131 32.25 -6.16 -5.15
C ASN A 131 30.89 -6.87 -5.12
N GLY A 132 29.82 -6.17 -4.74
CA GLY A 132 28.49 -6.76 -4.54
C GLY A 132 28.32 -7.56 -3.25
N ILE A 133 29.37 -7.69 -2.42
CA ILE A 133 29.34 -8.35 -1.10
C ILE A 133 30.10 -7.53 -0.07
N SER A 134 29.59 -7.47 1.16
CA SER A 134 30.21 -6.68 2.24
C SER A 134 31.38 -7.42 2.90
N GLY A 135 31.31 -8.75 2.93
CA GLY A 135 32.24 -9.60 3.70
C GLY A 135 31.87 -9.73 5.18
N ASN A 136 30.73 -9.18 5.59
CA ASN A 136 30.10 -9.45 6.89
C ASN A 136 28.89 -10.36 6.68
N SER A 137 28.91 -11.58 7.22
CA SER A 137 27.88 -12.59 6.97
C SER A 137 26.45 -12.12 7.29
N GLN A 138 26.27 -11.38 8.39
CA GLN A 138 24.94 -10.90 8.80
C GLN A 138 24.42 -9.79 7.86
N LEU A 139 25.30 -8.91 7.39
CA LEU A 139 24.94 -7.91 6.39
C LEU A 139 24.69 -8.56 5.03
N ASP A 140 25.52 -9.52 4.62
CA ASP A 140 25.38 -10.26 3.36
C ASP A 140 24.07 -11.08 3.30
N GLU A 141 23.64 -11.65 4.43
CA GLU A 141 22.33 -12.29 4.55
C GLU A 141 21.18 -11.30 4.32
N LEU A 142 21.27 -10.07 4.86
CA LEU A 142 20.26 -9.03 4.62
C LEU A 142 20.24 -8.56 3.17
N ILE A 143 21.42 -8.34 2.59
CA ILE A 143 21.58 -7.93 1.18
C ILE A 143 20.91 -8.96 0.27
N ALA A 144 21.21 -10.24 0.47
CA ALA A 144 20.66 -11.31 -0.35
C ALA A 144 19.16 -11.52 -0.14
N PHE A 145 18.69 -11.49 1.11
CA PHE A 145 17.28 -11.76 1.42
C PHE A 145 16.34 -10.69 0.85
N TYR A 146 16.69 -9.41 1.00
CA TYR A 146 15.87 -8.28 0.55
C TYR A 146 16.26 -7.76 -0.84
N ASN A 147 17.20 -8.44 -1.52
CA ASN A 147 17.76 -8.03 -2.82
C ASN A 147 18.15 -6.55 -2.81
N LEU A 148 19.00 -6.17 -1.85
CA LEU A 148 19.40 -4.78 -1.64
C LEU A 148 20.51 -4.39 -2.61
N ASP A 149 20.38 -3.20 -3.19
CA ASP A 149 21.40 -2.52 -3.97
C ASP A 149 22.06 -1.40 -3.16
N ILE A 150 23.23 -0.95 -3.62
CA ILE A 150 24.00 0.11 -2.96
C ILE A 150 24.62 1.07 -3.97
N ASP A 151 24.49 2.36 -3.67
CA ASP A 151 25.18 3.46 -4.34
C ASP A 151 26.04 4.26 -3.36
N SER A 152 27.13 4.86 -3.84
CA SER A 152 27.96 5.75 -3.04
C SER A 152 27.53 7.20 -3.19
N LEU A 153 27.35 7.88 -2.05
CA LEU A 153 27.12 9.32 -1.96
C LEU A 153 28.42 10.10 -1.62
N GLY A 154 29.55 9.40 -1.56
CA GLY A 154 30.84 9.94 -1.11
C GLY A 154 30.92 10.12 0.41
N ASN A 155 32.11 10.46 0.93
CA ASN A 155 32.35 10.69 2.37
C ASN A 155 31.86 9.55 3.29
N ALA A 156 32.04 8.30 2.85
CA ALA A 156 31.56 7.08 3.52
C ALA A 156 30.04 7.06 3.77
N GLN A 157 29.27 7.72 2.90
CA GLN A 157 27.82 7.64 2.85
C GLN A 157 27.39 6.82 1.65
N TYR A 158 26.33 6.04 1.86
CA TYR A 158 25.77 5.14 0.87
C TYR A 158 24.25 5.24 0.88
N LEU A 159 23.66 5.07 -0.30
CA LEU A 159 22.24 4.89 -0.47
C LEU A 159 21.99 3.41 -0.72
N ILE A 160 21.20 2.80 0.15
CA ILE A 160 20.74 1.42 -0.02
C ILE A 160 19.35 1.47 -0.61
N SER A 161 19.12 0.68 -1.67
CA SER A 161 17.84 0.65 -2.37
C SER A 161 17.31 -0.76 -2.62
N THR A 162 16.01 -0.86 -2.88
CA THR A 162 15.37 -2.09 -3.38
C THR A 162 14.19 -1.73 -4.27
N ASP A 163 13.91 -2.60 -5.24
CA ASP A 163 12.76 -2.48 -6.14
C ASP A 163 11.44 -2.85 -5.43
N VAL A 164 11.50 -3.56 -4.30
CA VAL A 164 10.32 -3.96 -3.53
C VAL A 164 10.07 -2.93 -2.44
N GLY A 165 8.84 -2.43 -2.32
CA GLY A 165 8.50 -1.54 -1.21
C GLY A 165 8.61 -2.24 0.15
N LEU A 166 9.58 -1.85 0.98
CA LEU A 166 9.84 -2.33 2.33
C LEU A 166 9.65 -1.22 3.36
N ASN A 167 9.54 -1.59 4.64
CA ASN A 167 9.67 -0.62 5.72
C ASN A 167 11.16 -0.23 5.90
N HIS A 168 11.63 0.79 5.18
CA HIS A 168 13.03 1.21 5.32
C HIS A 168 13.35 1.85 6.68
N GLN A 169 12.36 2.23 7.47
CA GLN A 169 12.59 2.67 8.85
C GLN A 169 13.05 1.50 9.71
N ALA A 170 12.38 0.34 9.60
CA ALA A 170 12.79 -0.89 10.27
C ALA A 170 14.12 -1.44 9.70
N LEU A 171 14.30 -1.40 8.37
CA LEU A 171 15.58 -1.81 7.74
C LEU A 171 16.74 -0.95 8.25
N ALA A 172 16.55 0.38 8.29
CA ALA A 172 17.55 1.30 8.81
C ALA A 172 17.87 1.03 10.28
N ALA A 173 16.85 0.72 11.10
CA ALA A 173 17.07 0.35 12.50
C ALA A 173 17.94 -0.91 12.62
N LYS A 174 17.63 -1.96 11.84
CA LYS A 174 18.42 -3.21 11.83
C LYS A 174 19.85 -2.98 11.34
N ILE A 175 20.05 -2.13 10.34
CA ILE A 175 21.39 -1.77 9.85
C ILE A 175 22.17 -0.97 10.90
N ARG A 176 21.49 -0.12 11.68
CA ARG A 176 22.12 0.69 12.73
C ARG A 176 22.74 -0.15 13.85
N ASP A 177 22.24 -1.38 14.05
CA ASP A 177 22.74 -2.30 15.08
C ASP A 177 24.12 -2.88 14.74
N PHE A 178 24.60 -2.73 13.49
CA PHE A 178 25.96 -3.12 13.15
C PHE A 178 26.98 -2.17 13.80
N PRO A 179 28.03 -2.68 14.45
CA PRO A 179 29.00 -1.86 15.19
C PRO A 179 29.83 -0.93 14.29
N PHE A 180 29.82 -1.15 12.98
CA PHE A 180 30.52 -0.35 11.97
C PHE A 180 29.62 0.67 11.26
N VAL A 181 28.38 0.86 11.72
CA VAL A 181 27.45 1.87 11.18
C VAL A 181 27.40 3.06 12.12
N LYS A 182 27.73 4.25 11.61
CA LYS A 182 27.64 5.52 12.37
C LYS A 182 26.20 6.03 12.45
N SER A 183 25.46 5.90 11.35
CA SER A 183 24.05 6.28 11.28
C SER A 183 23.37 5.56 10.13
N ALA A 184 22.12 5.18 10.32
CA ALA A 184 21.24 4.66 9.27
C ALA A 184 19.82 5.18 9.48
N ASN A 185 19.24 5.78 8.44
CA ASN A 185 17.88 6.32 8.45
C ASN A 185 17.19 6.02 7.12
N ALA A 186 15.89 5.76 7.15
CA ALA A 186 15.07 5.81 5.94
C ALA A 186 15.18 7.20 5.28
N GLN A 187 15.02 7.25 3.97
CA GLN A 187 15.03 8.51 3.25
C GLN A 187 13.95 9.45 3.81
N ALA A 188 14.31 10.69 4.12
CA ALA A 188 13.36 11.65 4.67
C ALA A 188 12.36 12.09 3.61
N CYS A 189 11.12 12.31 4.04
CA CYS A 189 10.14 13.02 3.23
C CYS A 189 10.27 14.52 3.48
N ILE A 190 10.54 15.29 2.42
CA ILE A 190 10.71 16.74 2.50
C ILE A 190 9.68 17.41 1.62
N GLY A 191 9.00 18.41 2.20
CA GLY A 191 7.95 19.16 1.53
C GLY A 191 6.58 18.51 1.70
N ASP A 192 5.67 18.92 0.83
CA ASP A 192 4.27 18.53 0.82
C ASP A 192 3.85 18.19 -0.62
N GLY A 193 2.66 17.65 -0.79
CA GLY A 193 2.13 17.29 -2.09
C GLY A 193 0.71 16.74 -2.01
N SER A 194 0.32 16.09 -3.08
CA SER A 194 -0.88 15.27 -3.06
C SER A 194 -0.66 14.06 -2.14
N GLN A 195 -1.74 13.59 -1.50
CA GLN A 195 -1.66 12.54 -0.50
C GLN A 195 -2.95 11.71 -0.49
N ILE A 196 -2.81 10.45 -0.09
CA ILE A 196 -3.90 9.54 0.21
C ILE A 196 -3.79 9.17 1.69
N GLU A 197 -4.89 9.28 2.43
CA GLU A 197 -4.96 8.98 3.86
C GLU A 197 -6.07 7.94 4.12
N LEU A 198 -5.79 6.98 5.00
CA LEU A 198 -6.79 6.06 5.53
C LEU A 198 -7.42 6.69 6.77
N ILE A 199 -8.73 6.86 6.76
CA ILE A 199 -9.47 7.41 7.90
C ILE A 199 -9.90 6.29 8.85
N ASP A 200 -10.49 5.24 8.28
CA ASP A 200 -10.86 4.03 8.98
C ASP A 200 -10.96 2.85 8.00
N SER A 201 -10.94 1.65 8.58
CA SER A 201 -11.04 0.39 7.87
C SER A 201 -11.84 -0.60 8.70
N SER A 202 -12.86 -1.20 8.10
CA SER A 202 -13.60 -2.36 8.58
C SER A 202 -13.46 -3.51 7.56
N PRO A 203 -13.85 -4.75 7.94
CA PRO A 203 -13.80 -5.87 7.00
C PRO A 203 -14.52 -5.61 5.68
N ASP A 204 -15.61 -4.83 5.68
CA ASP A 204 -16.50 -4.62 4.54
C ASP A 204 -16.49 -3.18 3.97
N GLN A 205 -15.78 -2.25 4.61
CA GLN A 205 -15.76 -0.83 4.23
C GLN A 205 -14.41 -0.17 4.53
N ILE A 206 -13.91 0.63 3.60
CA ILE A 206 -12.67 1.41 3.74
C ILE A 206 -12.96 2.86 3.38
N ASN A 207 -12.59 3.78 4.27
CA ASN A 207 -12.77 5.21 4.05
C ASN A 207 -11.40 5.88 3.80
N LEU A 208 -11.29 6.50 2.63
CA LEU A 208 -10.06 7.13 2.13
C LEU A 208 -10.28 8.63 1.91
N VAL A 209 -9.27 9.43 2.22
CA VAL A 209 -9.21 10.83 1.81
C VAL A 209 -8.11 10.99 0.78
N PHE A 210 -8.49 11.45 -0.40
CA PHE A 210 -7.57 11.88 -1.44
C PHE A 210 -7.42 13.38 -1.36
N SER A 211 -6.20 13.89 -1.43
CA SER A 211 -5.96 15.32 -1.50
C SER A 211 -4.99 15.69 -2.62
N TYR A 212 -5.31 16.76 -3.34
CA TYR A 212 -4.45 17.33 -4.36
C TYR A 212 -3.90 18.66 -3.86
N GLY A 213 -2.58 18.74 -3.67
CA GLY A 213 -1.89 19.95 -3.22
C GLY A 213 -1.14 20.64 -4.38
N TRP A 214 -1.25 21.97 -4.49
CA TRP A 214 -0.52 22.76 -5.49
C TRP A 214 -0.07 24.14 -4.98
N GLY A 215 0.77 24.82 -5.75
CA GLY A 215 1.43 26.07 -5.36
C GLY A 215 2.85 25.82 -4.83
N ASP A 216 3.19 26.35 -3.64
CA ASP A 216 4.51 26.18 -3.03
C ASP A 216 4.61 24.89 -2.19
N CYS A 217 4.58 23.73 -2.85
CA CYS A 217 4.63 22.44 -2.17
C CYS A 217 5.95 22.12 -1.43
N PRO A 218 7.15 22.61 -1.84
CA PRO A 218 8.36 22.44 -1.02
C PRO A 218 8.25 23.04 0.40
N SER A 219 7.39 24.05 0.58
CA SER A 219 7.15 24.72 1.87
C SER A 219 5.81 24.35 2.53
N GLY A 220 5.04 23.43 1.95
CA GLY A 220 3.64 23.19 2.28
C GLY A 220 2.72 23.78 1.21
N CYS A 221 2.01 22.92 0.46
CA CYS A 221 1.19 23.36 -0.67
C CYS A 221 0.19 24.43 -0.21
N ILE A 222 0.18 25.58 -0.89
CA ILE A 222 -0.65 26.75 -0.52
C ILE A 222 -2.13 26.46 -0.72
N HIS A 223 -2.44 25.64 -1.73
CA HIS A 223 -3.80 25.27 -2.08
C HIS A 223 -3.98 23.76 -1.97
N ARG A 224 -5.20 23.36 -1.58
CA ARG A 224 -5.54 21.94 -1.46
C ARG A 224 -7.02 21.69 -1.71
N HIS A 225 -7.27 20.61 -2.44
CA HIS A 225 -8.60 20.06 -2.65
C HIS A 225 -8.67 18.63 -2.11
N TYR A 226 -9.83 18.22 -1.61
CA TYR A 226 -10.04 16.94 -0.93
C TYR A 226 -11.26 16.20 -1.47
N TRP A 227 -11.14 14.88 -1.58
CA TRP A 227 -12.23 13.94 -1.83
C TRP A 227 -12.23 12.86 -0.76
N ASP A 228 -13.32 12.77 -0.01
CA ASP A 228 -13.55 11.73 0.98
C ASP A 228 -14.39 10.64 0.29
N LEU A 229 -13.79 9.48 0.08
CA LEU A 229 -14.42 8.34 -0.56
C LEU A 229 -14.65 7.21 0.44
N SER A 230 -15.80 6.54 0.29
CA SER A 230 -16.07 5.28 0.95
C SER A 230 -16.07 4.17 -0.09
N VAL A 231 -15.36 3.08 0.18
CA VAL A 231 -15.26 1.91 -0.70
C VAL A 231 -15.78 0.70 0.04
N SER A 232 -16.79 0.03 -0.51
CA SER A 232 -17.29 -1.23 0.05
C SER A 232 -16.46 -2.41 -0.49
N GLY A 233 -16.37 -3.51 0.27
CA GLY A 233 -15.73 -4.74 -0.20
C GLY A 233 -16.47 -5.39 -1.38
N SER A 234 -17.72 -4.99 -1.65
CA SER A 234 -18.44 -5.34 -2.87
C SER A 234 -18.02 -4.55 -4.12
N GLY A 235 -17.12 -3.56 -3.97
CA GLY A 235 -16.59 -2.74 -5.06
C GLY A 235 -17.40 -1.49 -5.38
N ILE A 236 -18.28 -1.05 -4.50
CA ILE A 236 -19.02 0.21 -4.67
C ILE A 236 -18.16 1.35 -4.11
N VAL A 237 -17.93 2.38 -4.93
CA VAL A 237 -17.24 3.61 -4.53
C VAL A 237 -18.24 4.75 -4.40
N GLU A 238 -18.27 5.39 -3.24
CA GLU A 238 -19.17 6.50 -2.95
C GLU A 238 -18.37 7.75 -2.56
N LEU A 239 -18.68 8.89 -3.19
CA LEU A 239 -18.18 10.19 -2.76
C LEU A 239 -19.00 10.66 -1.55
N ILE A 240 -18.34 10.72 -0.39
CA ILE A 240 -18.95 11.19 0.86
C ILE A 240 -18.91 12.71 0.93
N ARG A 241 -17.77 13.30 0.57
CA ARG A 241 -17.55 14.75 0.64
C ARG A 241 -16.48 15.19 -0.34
N GLU A 242 -16.68 16.37 -0.92
CA GLU A 242 -15.69 17.10 -1.71
C GLU A 242 -15.52 18.49 -1.10
N SER A 243 -14.27 18.93 -0.88
CA SER A 243 -14.01 20.19 -0.18
C SER A 243 -12.63 20.78 -0.51
N GLY A 244 -12.38 22.01 -0.06
CA GLY A 244 -11.12 22.73 -0.30
C GLY A 244 -11.18 23.76 -1.41
N ASP A 245 -10.01 24.14 -1.93
CA ASP A 245 -9.84 25.14 -2.97
C ASP A 245 -10.37 24.66 -4.33
N LYS A 246 -10.75 25.58 -5.22
CA LYS A 246 -11.09 25.19 -6.60
C LYS A 246 -9.86 24.69 -7.33
N LEU A 247 -9.98 23.57 -8.02
CA LEU A 247 -8.91 23.03 -8.87
C LEU A 247 -8.41 24.09 -9.87
N PRO A 248 -7.09 24.10 -10.17
CA PRO A 248 -6.47 25.08 -11.06
C PRO A 248 -6.85 24.93 -12.54
#